data_AF-A0AAN5TK21-F1
#
_entry.id   AF-A0AAN5TK21-F1
#
_cell.length_a   1.000
_cell.length_b   1.000
_cell.length_c   1.000
_cell.angle_alpha   90.00
_cell.angle_beta   90.00
_cell.angle_gamma   90.00
#
_symmetry.space_group_name_H-M   'P 1'
#
loop_
_entity.id
_entity.type
_entity.pdbx_description
1 polymer ?
#
loop_
_entity_poly.entity_id
_entity_poly.type
_entity_poly.pdbx_seq_one_letter_code
_entity_poly.pdbx_strand_id
1 'polypeptide(L)'
;MTIQTCPVCHGRDGLFEVTCPECDGSGYSPEEDKPFAQCHTCYGDGTTETSICPHCGGVGEVDDEEEDEYEEEDDDEEDWDEEKD
;
A
#
# COMPACT_ATOMS: atom_id res chain seq x y z
N MET A 1 -8.60 13.25 -9.11
CA MET A 1 -8.94 11.81 -9.09
C MET A 1 -8.82 11.25 -10.50
N THR A 2 -7.61 10.80 -10.83
CA THR A 2 -7.29 10.18 -12.11
C THR A 2 -7.14 8.69 -11.90
N ILE A 3 -8.06 7.92 -12.47
CA ILE A 3 -8.03 6.46 -12.42
C ILE A 3 -6.97 5.99 -13.42
N GLN A 4 -5.95 5.30 -12.93
CA GLN A 4 -4.89 4.70 -13.74
C GLN A 4 -4.97 3.18 -13.71
N THR A 5 -4.71 2.53 -14.85
CA THR A 5 -4.62 1.06 -14.91
C THR A 5 -3.51 0.58 -13.97
N CYS A 6 -3.78 -0.43 -13.15
CA CYS A 6 -2.84 -0.93 -12.16
C CYS A 6 -1.49 -1.27 -12.82
N PRO A 7 -0.36 -0.70 -12.36
CA PRO A 7 0.94 -0.90 -13.00
C PRO A 7 1.49 -2.32 -12.80
N VAL A 8 0.97 -3.06 -11.80
CA VAL A 8 1.42 -4.42 -11.48
C VAL A 8 0.70 -5.46 -12.34
N CYS A 9 -0.62 -5.42 -12.38
CA CYS A 9 -1.39 -6.42 -13.14
C CYS A 9 -1.77 -5.94 -14.54
N HIS A 10 -1.66 -4.64 -14.85
CA HIS A 10 -2.12 -4.02 -16.09
C HIS A 10 -3.58 -4.36 -16.44
N GLY A 11 -4.44 -4.50 -15.44
CA GLY A 11 -5.85 -4.88 -15.61
C GLY A 11 -6.08 -6.36 -15.95
N ARG A 12 -5.11 -7.23 -15.67
CA ARG A 12 -5.16 -8.66 -16.02
C ARG A 12 -5.21 -9.53 -14.77
N ASP A 13 -5.96 -10.61 -14.83
CA ASP A 13 -5.88 -11.68 -13.83
C ASP A 13 -4.55 -12.45 -13.99
N GLY A 14 -3.95 -12.84 -12.86
CA GLY A 14 -2.66 -13.53 -12.83
C GLY A 14 -2.47 -14.28 -11.52
N LEU A 15 -1.46 -15.16 -11.47
CA LEU A 15 -1.01 -15.79 -10.23
C LEU A 15 0.02 -14.87 -9.58
N PHE A 16 -0.32 -14.35 -8.40
CA PHE A 16 0.54 -13.47 -7.61
C PHE A 16 0.95 -14.21 -6.35
N GLU A 17 2.25 -14.18 -6.05
CA GLU A 17 2.76 -14.63 -4.76
C GLU A 17 2.56 -13.50 -3.74
N VAL A 18 1.87 -13.81 -2.65
CA VAL A 18 1.62 -12.86 -1.56
C VAL A 18 2.08 -13.45 -0.24
N THR A 19 2.39 -12.58 0.72
CA THR A 19 2.72 -13.00 2.08
C THR A 19 1.58 -13.82 2.67
N CYS A 20 1.91 -14.97 3.27
CA CYS A 20 0.91 -15.84 3.86
C CYS A 20 0.22 -15.11 5.03
N PRO A 21 -1.11 -14.91 4.99
CA PRO A 21 -1.82 -14.13 6.01
C PRO A 21 -1.95 -14.85 7.35
N GLU A 22 -1.74 -16.17 7.38
CA GLU A 22 -1.87 -16.98 8.59
C GLU A 22 -0.59 -16.98 9.44
N CYS A 23 0.56 -16.69 8.83
CA CYS A 23 1.84 -16.67 9.54
C CYS A 23 2.61 -15.36 9.34
N ASP A 24 2.01 -14.37 8.70
CA ASP A 24 2.60 -13.06 8.37
C ASP A 24 3.99 -13.18 7.72
N GLY A 25 4.18 -14.19 6.87
CA GLY A 25 5.47 -14.42 6.20
C GLY A 25 6.51 -15.17 7.01
N SER A 26 6.22 -15.56 8.25
CA SER A 26 7.19 -16.29 9.09
C SER A 26 7.41 -17.73 8.66
N GLY A 27 6.40 -18.36 8.02
CA GLY A 27 6.40 -19.79 7.70
C GLY A 27 6.12 -20.71 8.90
N TYR A 28 5.97 -20.17 10.11
CA TYR A 28 5.71 -20.94 11.32
C TYR A 28 4.24 -20.83 11.76
N SER A 29 3.75 -21.85 12.47
CA SER A 29 2.41 -21.81 13.05
C SER A 29 2.36 -20.74 14.16
N PRO A 30 1.34 -19.86 14.18
CA PRO A 30 1.16 -18.89 15.25
C PRO A 30 0.73 -19.54 16.59
N GLU A 31 0.46 -20.85 16.59
CA GLU A 31 0.09 -21.61 17.78
C GLU A 31 1.25 -21.68 18.79
N GLU A 32 1.05 -21.10 19.98
CA GLU A 32 2.05 -21.08 21.06
C GLU A 32 2.40 -22.48 21.59
N ASP A 33 1.50 -23.46 21.45
CA ASP A 33 1.73 -24.85 21.85
C ASP A 33 2.74 -25.57 20.96
N LYS A 34 3.01 -25.05 19.74
CA LYS A 34 3.92 -25.65 18.76
C LYS A 34 4.71 -24.56 18.02
N PRO A 35 5.62 -23.84 18.70
CA PRO A 35 6.32 -22.69 18.11
C PRO A 35 7.26 -23.07 16.95
N PHE A 36 7.58 -24.35 16.80
CA PHE A 36 8.41 -24.87 15.70
C PHE A 36 7.59 -25.62 14.63
N ALA A 37 6.26 -25.68 14.78
CA ALA A 37 5.43 -26.24 13.72
C ALA A 37 5.44 -25.30 12.52
N GLN A 38 5.45 -25.90 11.33
CA GLN A 38 5.29 -25.16 10.09
C GLN A 38 3.85 -24.67 9.97
N CYS A 39 3.67 -23.50 9.34
CA CYS A 39 2.35 -22.99 9.02
C CYS A 39 1.61 -24.00 8.13
N HIS A 40 0.37 -24.34 8.47
CA HIS A 40 -0.43 -25.32 7.73
C HIS A 40 -0.92 -24.80 6.37
N THR A 41 -0.88 -23.48 6.15
CA THR A 41 -1.38 -22.84 4.93
C THR A 41 -0.30 -22.69 3.87
N CYS A 42 0.87 -22.17 4.25
CA CYS A 42 2.02 -22.04 3.32
C CYS A 42 3.03 -23.19 3.45
N TYR A 43 2.82 -24.16 4.35
CA TYR A 43 3.72 -25.31 4.55
C TYR A 43 5.19 -24.92 4.80
N GLY A 44 5.43 -23.77 5.43
CA GLY A 44 6.78 -23.29 5.72
C GLY A 44 7.35 -22.30 4.70
N ASP A 45 6.69 -22.07 3.57
CA ASP A 45 7.19 -21.17 2.51
C ASP A 45 7.12 -19.68 2.92
N GLY A 46 6.15 -19.33 3.77
CA GLY A 46 5.88 -17.95 4.17
C GLY A 46 5.06 -17.16 3.14
N THR A 47 4.88 -17.68 1.93
CA THR A 47 4.07 -17.08 0.88
C THR A 47 2.93 -18.01 0.45
N THR A 48 1.94 -17.45 -0.24
CA THR A 48 0.83 -18.20 -0.85
C THR A 48 0.49 -17.59 -2.21
N GLU A 49 -0.02 -18.43 -3.12
CA GLU A 49 -0.43 -17.98 -4.44
C GLU A 49 -1.89 -17.52 -4.40
N THR A 50 -2.14 -16.32 -4.90
CA THR A 50 -3.50 -15.76 -5.05
C THR A 50 -3.73 -15.32 -6.49
N SER A 51 -4.97 -15.44 -6.95
CA SER A 51 -5.40 -14.91 -8.24
C SER A 51 -5.71 -13.41 -8.20
N ILE A 52 -5.71 -12.81 -7.01
CA ILE A 52 -6.09 -11.41 -6.79
C ILE A 52 -4.82 -10.57 -6.74
N CYS A 53 -4.71 -9.55 -7.59
CA CYS A 53 -3.57 -8.65 -7.57
C CYS A 53 -3.49 -7.92 -6.21
N PRO A 54 -2.38 -8.04 -5.44
CA PRO A 54 -2.26 -7.42 -4.13
C PRO A 54 -2.19 -5.90 -4.17
N HIS A 55 -1.85 -5.32 -5.32
CA HIS A 55 -1.72 -3.87 -5.48
C HIS A 55 -3.05 -3.16 -5.72
N CYS A 56 -3.98 -3.77 -6.46
CA CYS A 56 -5.28 -3.18 -6.79
C CYS A 56 -6.47 -3.97 -6.24
N GLY A 57 -6.23 -5.00 -5.42
CA GLY A 57 -7.28 -5.87 -4.88
C GLY A 57 -8.08 -6.63 -5.94
N GLY A 58 -7.53 -6.79 -7.15
CA GLY A 58 -8.23 -7.41 -8.28
C GLY A 58 -9.13 -6.48 -9.08
N VAL A 59 -9.17 -5.17 -8.77
CA VAL A 59 -9.98 -4.20 -9.53
C VAL A 59 -9.38 -3.93 -10.91
N GLY A 60 -8.04 -3.95 -11.02
CA GLY A 60 -7.33 -3.71 -12.28
C GLY A 60 -6.93 -2.25 -12.52
N GLU A 61 -7.37 -1.34 -11.66
CA GLU A 61 -7.10 0.09 -11.66
C GLU A 61 -6.79 0.59 -10.23
N VAL A 62 -6.09 1.72 -10.14
CA VAL A 62 -5.74 2.42 -8.91
C VAL A 62 -6.01 3.91 -9.10
N ASP A 63 -6.48 4.59 -8.06
CA ASP A 63 -6.63 6.04 -8.08
C ASP A 63 -5.28 6.69 -7.79
N ASP A 64 -4.77 7.48 -8.74
CA ASP A 64 -3.72 8.45 -8.43
C ASP A 64 -4.41 9.66 -7.81
N GLU A 65 -4.31 9.73 -6.49
CA GLU A 65 -4.46 10.96 -5.73
C GLU A 65 -3.24 11.83 -6.07
N GLU A 66 -3.26 12.45 -7.25
CA GLU A 66 -2.32 13.51 -7.61
C GLU A 66 -2.39 14.56 -6.49
N GLU A 67 -1.33 14.60 -5.68
CA GLU A 67 -1.07 15.57 -4.64
C GLU A 67 -1.25 16.94 -5.26
N ASP A 68 -2.35 17.60 -4.93
CA ASP A 68 -2.56 19.01 -5.19
C ASP A 68 -1.58 19.78 -4.30
N GLU A 69 -0.31 19.81 -4.71
CA GLU A 69 0.70 20.76 -4.25
C GLU A 69 0.16 22.17 -4.55
N TYR A 70 -0.62 22.71 -3.61
CA TYR A 70 -1.07 24.09 -3.64
C TYR A 70 0.16 24.99 -3.67
N GLU A 71 0.26 25.78 -4.74
CA GLU A 71 1.32 26.75 -5.02
C GLU A 71 1.53 27.70 -3.82
N GLU A 72 2.78 27.98 -3.48
CA GLU A 72 3.14 28.88 -2.38
C GLU A 72 2.57 30.30 -2.60
N GLU A 73 1.63 30.72 -1.75
CA GLU A 73 1.23 32.13 -1.66
C GLU A 73 2.28 32.89 -0.83
N ASP A 74 3.21 33.51 -1.56
CA ASP A 74 4.07 34.61 -1.11
C ASP A 74 3.17 35.78 -0.69
N ASP A 75 2.81 35.84 0.60
CA ASP A 75 2.08 36.96 1.20
C ASP A 75 3.09 38.07 1.55
N ASP A 76 3.40 38.86 0.53
CA ASP A 76 4.04 40.17 0.62
C ASP A 76 3.03 41.17 1.22
N GLU A 77 2.95 41.27 2.55
CA GLU A 77 2.31 42.43 3.22
C GLU A 77 3.37 43.45 3.65
N GLU A 78 3.67 44.36 2.71
CA GLU A 78 4.24 45.67 2.98
C GLU A 78 3.30 46.52 3.86
N ASP A 79 3.92 47.46 4.57
CA ASP A 79 3.36 48.72 5.09
C ASP A 79 2.75 48.72 6.51
N TRP A 80 3.58 49.11 7.49
CA TRP A 80 3.11 49.81 8.68
C TRP A 80 3.90 51.12 8.84
N ASP A 81 3.46 52.13 8.09
CA ASP A 81 3.56 53.53 8.46
C ASP A 81 2.65 53.79 9.69
N GLU A 82 3.22 54.06 10.88
CA GLU A 82 2.56 54.97 11.84
C GLU A 82 3.58 55.65 12.77
N GLU A 83 3.53 56.99 12.75
CA GLU A 83 4.36 57.92 13.50
C GLU A 83 3.97 58.04 14.99
N LYS A 84 4.97 58.09 15.89
CA LYS A 84 5.03 58.79 17.21
C LYS A 84 6.19 58.22 18.04
N ASP A 85 7.03 58.94 18.77
CA ASP A 85 7.01 60.27 19.42
C ASP A 85 8.44 60.87 19.42
#